data_AF-A0AAV5DKI1-F1
#
_entry.id   AF-A0AAV5DKI1-F1
#
_cell.length_a   1.000
_cell.length_b   1.000
_cell.length_c   1.000
_cell.angle_alpha   90.00
_cell.angle_beta   90.00
_cell.angle_gamma   90.00
#
_symmetry.space_group_name_H-M   'P 1'
#
loop_
_entity.id
_entity.type
_entity.pdbx_description
1 polymer ?
#
loop_
_entity_poly.entity_id
_entity_poly.type
_entity_poly.pdbx_seq_one_letter_code
_entity_poly.pdbx_strand_id
1 'polypeptide(L)'
;MSTSCLDMAAGYTWSQVGKWTLPFSGKVEYIPEFKLWFGLSADGQKLAAADLSFLSNVGDSSAMDFQPELLGSWMELTLPEGWKERKKAQLVNLGSGRFCISRFFRIMTVDDSSEMLDYEFSVLTGVEMVPLVDSDTGNAISSGSGDGSKGKIKLKNDPSQIKVSFACQ
;
A
#
# COMPACT_ATOMS: atom_id res chain seq x y z
N MET A 1 7.49 -10.91 -17.28
CA MET A 1 6.56 -11.19 -16.15
C MET A 1 5.15 -10.84 -16.61
N SER A 2 4.13 -11.54 -16.14
CA SER A 2 2.72 -11.34 -16.51
C SER A 2 1.83 -11.34 -15.28
N THR A 3 0.65 -10.74 -15.38
CA THR A 3 -0.38 -10.76 -14.33
C THR A 3 -1.53 -11.63 -14.78
N SER A 4 -2.04 -12.48 -13.87
CA SER A 4 -3.16 -13.39 -14.11
C SER A 4 -4.19 -13.26 -12.99
N CYS A 5 -5.47 -13.40 -13.32
CA CYS A 5 -6.56 -13.46 -12.35
C CYS A 5 -7.07 -14.90 -12.23
N LEU A 6 -7.49 -15.28 -11.02
CA LEU A 6 -8.21 -16.53 -10.80
C LEU A 6 -9.71 -16.28 -10.96
N ASP A 7 -10.31 -16.91 -11.96
CA ASP A 7 -11.76 -16.91 -12.13
C ASP A 7 -12.39 -18.02 -11.29
N MET A 8 -13.00 -17.63 -10.18
CA MET A 8 -13.73 -18.57 -9.30
C MET A 8 -15.08 -18.99 -9.90
N ALA A 9 -15.70 -18.15 -10.75
CA ALA A 9 -16.98 -18.46 -11.39
C ALA A 9 -16.81 -19.45 -12.55
N ALA A 10 -15.69 -19.38 -13.27
CA ALA A 10 -15.32 -20.32 -14.33
C ALA A 10 -14.54 -21.54 -13.79
N GLY A 11 -14.79 -21.97 -12.56
CA GLY A 11 -14.26 -23.23 -12.03
C GLY A 11 -12.79 -23.18 -11.61
N TYR A 12 -12.34 -22.07 -11.02
CA TYR A 12 -10.96 -21.89 -10.53
C TYR A 12 -9.90 -21.91 -11.64
N THR A 13 -10.21 -21.28 -12.78
CA THR A 13 -9.29 -21.19 -13.90
C THR A 13 -8.46 -19.91 -13.85
N TRP A 14 -7.16 -20.01 -14.11
CA TRP A 14 -6.29 -18.85 -14.22
C TRP A 14 -6.35 -18.28 -15.63
N SER A 15 -6.59 -16.98 -15.73
CA SER A 15 -6.62 -16.24 -17.00
C SER A 15 -5.60 -15.12 -16.96
N GLN A 16 -4.76 -15.02 -17.98
CA GLN A 16 -3.80 -13.91 -18.08
C GLN A 16 -4.55 -12.62 -18.38
N VAL A 17 -4.30 -11.57 -17.58
CA VAL A 17 -4.95 -10.25 -17.70
C VAL A 17 -3.99 -9.14 -18.13
N GLY A 18 -2.68 -9.42 -18.15
CA GLY A 18 -1.69 -8.44 -18.56
C GLY A 18 -0.29 -9.01 -18.78
N LYS A 19 0.51 -8.33 -19.61
CA LYS A 19 1.95 -8.57 -19.77
C LYS A 19 2.81 -7.63 -18.92
N TRP A 20 2.30 -7.30 -17.75
CA TRP A 20 2.92 -6.41 -16.78
C TRP A 20 2.88 -7.05 -15.38
N THR A 21 3.61 -6.47 -14.43
CA THR A 21 3.60 -6.88 -13.02
C THR A 21 2.84 -5.84 -12.21
N LEU A 22 2.04 -6.28 -11.24
CA LEU A 22 1.38 -5.37 -10.31
C LEU A 22 2.40 -4.46 -9.60
N PRO A 23 2.06 -3.19 -9.35
CA PRO A 23 2.96 -2.24 -8.68
C PRO A 23 3.08 -2.48 -7.16
N PHE A 24 2.79 -3.70 -6.70
CA PHE A 24 2.76 -4.10 -5.30
C PHE A 24 3.71 -5.27 -5.04
N SER A 25 4.17 -5.40 -3.80
CA SER A 25 4.84 -6.59 -3.30
C SER A 25 3.92 -7.34 -2.35
N GLY A 26 3.81 -8.65 -2.55
CA GLY A 26 3.03 -9.52 -1.67
C GLY A 26 1.53 -9.32 -1.84
N LYS A 27 0.82 -9.29 -0.70
CA LYS A 27 -0.64 -9.25 -0.66
C LYS A 27 -1.17 -7.85 -0.98
N VAL A 28 -2.29 -7.81 -1.70
CA VAL A 28 -3.12 -6.63 -1.91
C VAL A 28 -4.54 -6.90 -1.40
N GLU A 29 -5.22 -5.86 -0.93
CA GLU A 29 -6.58 -5.95 -0.39
C GLU A 29 -7.47 -4.87 -1.01
N TYR A 30 -8.66 -5.27 -1.46
CA TYR A 30 -9.67 -4.32 -1.92
C TYR A 30 -10.40 -3.68 -0.74
N ILE A 31 -10.51 -2.36 -0.75
CA ILE A 31 -11.16 -1.57 0.31
C ILE A 31 -12.37 -0.86 -0.28
N PRO A 32 -13.60 -1.36 -0.04
CA PRO A 32 -14.82 -0.83 -0.65
C PRO A 32 -15.06 0.65 -0.38
N GLU A 33 -14.67 1.14 0.80
CA GLU A 33 -14.84 2.53 1.23
C GLU A 33 -14.13 3.52 0.29
N PHE A 34 -13.00 3.11 -0.30
CA PHE A 34 -12.26 3.91 -1.28
C PHE A 34 -12.44 3.42 -2.71
N LYS A 35 -13.02 2.23 -2.90
CA LYS A 35 -13.09 1.52 -4.18
C LYS A 35 -11.71 1.28 -4.80
N LEU A 36 -10.70 1.05 -3.97
CA LEU A 36 -9.30 0.91 -4.38
C LEU A 36 -8.66 -0.35 -3.79
N TRP A 37 -7.60 -0.80 -4.44
CA TRP A 37 -6.74 -1.87 -3.95
C TRP A 37 -5.55 -1.28 -3.22
N PHE A 38 -5.32 -1.74 -2.00
CA PHE A 38 -4.23 -1.31 -1.13
C PHE A 38 -3.20 -2.42 -0.96
N GLY A 39 -1.93 -2.05 -0.91
CA GLY A 39 -0.83 -2.96 -0.68
C GLY A 39 0.46 -2.21 -0.37
N LEU A 40 1.55 -2.95 -0.23
CA LEU A 40 2.88 -2.36 -0.15
C LEU A 40 3.45 -2.22 -1.56
N SER A 41 3.98 -1.05 -1.91
CA SER A 41 4.57 -0.81 -3.23
C SER A 41 5.74 -1.75 -3.49
N ALA A 42 5.84 -2.23 -4.73
CA ALA A 42 6.99 -3.03 -5.17
C ALA A 42 8.30 -2.24 -5.00
N ASP A 43 8.25 -0.94 -5.27
CA ASP A 43 9.34 0.00 -5.04
C ASP A 43 9.23 0.63 -3.64
N GLY A 44 10.14 0.27 -2.75
CA GLY A 44 10.27 0.90 -1.43
C GLY A 44 9.30 0.46 -0.33
N GLN A 45 8.42 -0.53 -0.57
CA GLN A 45 7.53 -1.13 0.45
C GLN A 45 6.70 -0.08 1.22
N LYS A 46 6.21 0.95 0.52
CA LYS A 46 5.36 2.02 1.08
C LYS A 46 3.91 1.60 0.98
N LEU A 47 3.05 2.08 1.88
CA LEU A 47 1.61 1.90 1.68
C LEU A 47 1.22 2.57 0.37
N ALA A 48 0.53 1.85 -0.50
CA ALA A 48 0.17 2.34 -1.82
C ALA A 48 -1.24 1.88 -2.19
N ALA A 49 -1.84 2.62 -3.12
CA ALA A 49 -3.15 2.31 -3.65
C ALA A 49 -3.16 2.36 -5.18
N ALA A 50 -3.93 1.48 -5.81
CA ALA A 50 -4.16 1.47 -7.24
C ALA A 50 -5.62 1.11 -7.56
N ASP A 51 -6.09 1.60 -8.70
CA ASP A 51 -7.35 1.17 -9.27
C ASP A 51 -7.08 -0.01 -10.21
N LEU A 52 -7.58 -1.20 -9.83
CA LEU A 52 -7.49 -2.42 -10.63
C LEU A 52 -8.85 -2.84 -11.20
N SER A 53 -9.85 -1.95 -11.20
CA SER A 53 -11.20 -2.26 -11.67
C SER A 53 -11.22 -2.64 -13.15
N PHE A 54 -10.31 -2.09 -13.97
CA PHE A 54 -10.20 -2.43 -15.40
C PHE A 54 -9.88 -3.91 -15.64
N LEU A 55 -9.33 -4.63 -14.65
CA LEU A 55 -9.07 -6.07 -14.76
C LEU A 55 -10.35 -6.90 -14.84
N SER A 56 -11.53 -6.36 -14.51
CA SER A 56 -12.79 -7.09 -14.66
C SER A 56 -13.21 -7.28 -16.12
N ASN A 57 -12.62 -6.54 -17.05
CA ASN A 57 -12.97 -6.60 -18.48
C ASN A 57 -12.13 -7.65 -19.24
N VAL A 58 -11.83 -8.79 -18.59
CA VAL A 58 -11.01 -9.88 -19.14
C VAL A 58 -11.65 -10.38 -20.45
N GLY A 59 -11.06 -9.99 -21.57
CA GLY A 59 -11.59 -10.29 -22.91
C GLY A 59 -11.24 -9.22 -23.94
N ASP A 60 -11.00 -7.98 -23.49
CA ASP A 60 -10.48 -6.93 -24.36
C ASP A 60 -8.94 -7.05 -24.48
N SER A 61 -8.46 -7.30 -25.69
CA SER A 61 -7.03 -7.41 -25.97
C SER A 61 -6.24 -6.14 -25.67
N SER A 62 -6.92 -4.97 -25.58
CA SER A 62 -6.30 -3.70 -25.22
C SER A 62 -5.86 -3.61 -23.76
N ALA A 63 -6.44 -4.42 -22.85
CA ALA A 63 -6.07 -4.45 -21.44
C ALA A 63 -4.68 -5.11 -21.19
N MET A 64 -4.18 -5.87 -22.17
CA MET A 64 -2.90 -6.60 -22.05
C MET A 64 -1.69 -5.68 -21.87
N ASP A 65 -1.77 -4.46 -22.41
CA ASP A 65 -0.69 -3.47 -22.41
C ASP A 65 -0.93 -2.35 -21.40
N PHE A 66 -2.08 -2.31 -20.72
CA PHE A 66 -2.41 -1.26 -19.75
C PHE A 66 -1.90 -1.61 -18.35
N GLN A 67 -0.73 -1.09 -17.99
CA GLN A 67 -0.14 -1.30 -16.67
C GLN A 67 -0.85 -0.44 -15.60
N PRO A 68 -1.29 -1.02 -14.46
CA PRO A 68 -1.86 -0.25 -13.38
C PRO A 68 -0.84 0.69 -12.76
N GLU A 69 -1.21 1.97 -12.66
CA GLU A 69 -0.43 2.99 -11.98
C GLU A 69 -0.83 3.11 -10.51
N LEU A 70 0.14 3.44 -9.65
CA LEU A 70 -0.15 3.80 -8.27
C LEU A 70 -0.81 5.18 -8.23
N LEU A 71 -1.99 5.27 -7.64
CA LEU A 71 -2.67 6.54 -7.38
C LEU A 71 -2.00 7.32 -6.24
N GLY A 72 -1.28 6.62 -5.38
CA GLY A 72 -0.46 7.21 -4.34
C GLY A 72 0.42 6.18 -3.65
N SER A 73 1.49 6.68 -3.06
CA SER A 73 2.44 5.92 -2.27
C SER A 73 2.86 6.78 -1.08
N TRP A 74 2.65 6.28 0.12
CA TRP A 74 2.84 7.01 1.36
C TRP A 74 3.76 6.25 2.30
N MET A 75 4.74 6.98 2.84
CA MET A 75 5.62 6.47 3.89
C MET A 75 5.07 6.90 5.24
N GLU A 76 4.90 5.95 6.14
CA GLU A 76 4.31 6.16 7.47
C GLU A 76 5.33 6.51 8.54
N LEU A 77 6.61 6.27 8.28
CA LEU A 77 7.71 6.55 9.20
C LEU A 77 8.88 7.25 8.51
N THR A 78 9.46 8.23 9.18
CA THR A 78 10.81 8.71 8.84
C THR A 78 11.81 7.83 9.58
N LEU A 79 12.74 7.20 8.85
CA LEU A 79 13.72 6.31 9.42
C LEU A 79 14.79 7.10 10.20
N PRO A 80 15.01 6.82 11.50
CA PRO A 80 16.14 7.37 12.23
C PRO A 80 17.48 6.91 11.65
N GLU A 81 18.52 7.70 11.89
CA GLU A 81 19.88 7.36 11.45
C GLU A 81 20.35 6.04 12.09
N GLY A 82 21.07 5.23 11.32
CA GLY A 82 21.61 3.94 11.75
C GLY A 82 20.63 2.76 11.69
N TRP A 83 19.33 3.00 11.52
CA TRP A 83 18.33 1.94 11.41
C TRP A 83 18.35 1.34 10.01
N LYS A 84 18.43 0.01 9.92
CA LYS A 84 18.42 -0.70 8.63
C LYS A 84 17.25 -1.65 8.56
N GLU A 85 16.41 -1.51 7.53
CA GLU A 85 15.31 -2.45 7.27
C GLU A 85 15.88 -3.82 6.90
N ARG A 86 15.37 -4.88 7.54
CA ARG A 86 15.94 -6.23 7.43
C ARG A 86 15.05 -7.20 6.67
N LYS A 87 13.73 -7.08 6.83
CA LYS A 87 12.71 -7.97 6.27
C LYS A 87 11.66 -7.12 5.53
N LYS A 88 10.92 -7.74 4.61
CA LYS A 88 9.79 -7.08 3.95
C LYS A 88 8.77 -6.64 4.99
N ALA A 89 8.27 -5.41 4.83
CA ALA A 89 7.18 -4.92 5.66
C ALA A 89 5.93 -5.78 5.48
N GLN A 90 5.06 -5.77 6.49
CA GLN A 90 3.77 -6.44 6.46
C GLN A 90 2.65 -5.42 6.63
N LEU A 91 1.59 -5.57 5.85
CA LEU A 91 0.39 -4.73 5.91
C LEU A 91 -0.77 -5.56 6.43
N VAL A 92 -1.45 -5.04 7.45
CA VAL A 92 -2.66 -5.64 8.02
C VAL A 92 -3.79 -4.62 7.93
N ASN A 93 -4.88 -5.01 7.28
CA ASN A 93 -6.12 -4.23 7.25
C ASN A 93 -6.87 -4.39 8.57
N LEU A 94 -7.15 -3.27 9.24
CA LEU A 94 -7.90 -3.20 10.51
C LEU A 94 -9.37 -2.79 10.31
N GLY A 95 -9.80 -2.61 9.06
CA GLY A 95 -11.14 -2.16 8.68
C GLY A 95 -11.31 -0.63 8.74
N SER A 96 -12.34 -0.15 8.04
CA SER A 96 -12.71 1.28 7.98
C SER A 96 -11.56 2.17 7.51
N GLY A 97 -10.78 1.71 6.54
CA GLY A 97 -9.64 2.43 5.99
C GLY A 97 -8.43 2.57 6.92
N ARG A 98 -8.40 1.81 8.02
CA ARG A 98 -7.25 1.76 8.94
C ARG A 98 -6.37 0.56 8.64
N PHE A 99 -5.07 0.76 8.76
CA PHE A 99 -4.07 -0.28 8.56
C PHE A 99 -3.04 -0.27 9.67
N CYS A 100 -2.47 -1.43 9.95
CA CYS A 100 -1.23 -1.56 10.71
C CYS A 100 -0.12 -1.98 9.75
N ILE A 101 0.99 -1.23 9.76
CA ILE A 101 2.19 -1.56 9.01
C ILE A 101 3.25 -2.01 10.01
N SER A 102 3.76 -3.22 9.83
CA SER A 102 4.87 -3.77 10.59
C SER A 102 6.14 -3.67 9.75
N ARG A 103 7.16 -2.97 10.27
CA ARG A 103 8.50 -2.92 9.69
C ARG A 103 9.52 -3.53 10.64
N PHE A 104 10.51 -4.20 10.08
CA PHE A 104 11.53 -4.93 10.82
C PHE A 104 12.89 -4.27 10.60
N PHE A 105 13.48 -3.79 11.68
CA PHE A 105 14.74 -3.07 11.65
C PHE A 105 15.81 -3.80 12.45
N ARG A 106 17.04 -3.43 12.14
CA ARG A 106 18.19 -3.69 12.99
C ARG A 106 19.01 -2.44 13.25
N ILE A 107 19.66 -2.39 14.40
CA ILE A 107 20.70 -1.42 14.75
C ILE A 107 21.96 -2.21 15.11
N MET A 108 23.09 -1.79 14.54
CA MET A 108 24.42 -2.30 14.90
C MET A 108 25.12 -1.28 15.79
N THR A 109 25.53 -1.68 16.99
CA THR A 109 26.34 -0.85 17.89
C THR A 109 27.60 -1.59 18.31
N VAL A 110 28.66 -0.85 18.62
CA VAL A 110 29.87 -1.39 19.25
C VAL A 110 29.83 -0.96 20.72
N ASP A 111 29.95 -1.92 21.63
CA ASP A 111 30.04 -1.61 23.07
C ASP A 111 31.48 -1.35 23.52
N ASP A 112 31.63 -0.95 24.77
CA ASP A 112 32.95 -0.65 25.37
C ASP A 112 33.87 -1.88 25.44
N SER A 113 33.32 -3.10 25.37
CA SER A 113 34.07 -4.36 25.25
C SER A 113 34.51 -4.68 23.83
N SER A 114 34.23 -3.82 22.84
CA SER A 114 34.47 -4.07 21.41
C SER A 114 33.64 -5.21 20.82
N GLU A 115 32.56 -5.62 21.47
CA GLU A 115 31.59 -6.56 20.91
C GLU A 115 30.59 -5.82 20.01
N MET A 116 30.25 -6.44 18.87
CA MET A 116 29.26 -5.91 17.94
C MET A 116 27.87 -6.43 18.34
N LEU A 117 27.03 -5.54 18.83
CA LEU A 117 25.65 -5.86 19.19
C LEU A 117 24.74 -5.63 17.98
N ASP A 118 23.96 -6.65 17.62
CA ASP A 118 22.96 -6.60 16.55
C ASP A 118 21.57 -6.67 17.18
N TYR A 119 20.90 -5.52 17.29
CA TYR A 119 19.58 -5.42 17.88
C TYR A 119 18.51 -5.46 16.79
N GLU A 120 17.73 -6.54 16.73
CA GLU A 120 16.52 -6.61 15.89
C GLU A 120 15.28 -6.12 16.66
N PHE A 121 14.45 -5.32 16.00
CA PHE A 121 13.18 -4.89 16.56
C PHE A 121 12.17 -4.62 15.45
N SER A 122 10.90 -4.55 15.85
CA SER A 122 9.80 -4.28 14.93
C SER A 122 9.07 -3.00 15.34
N VAL A 123 8.68 -2.21 14.35
CA VAL A 123 7.85 -1.03 14.56
C VAL A 123 6.49 -1.27 13.93
N LEU A 124 5.46 -1.10 14.75
CA LEU A 124 4.05 -1.19 14.36
C LEU A 124 3.50 0.22 14.25
N THR A 125 3.08 0.60 13.05
CA THR A 125 2.50 1.93 12.79
C THR A 125 1.05 1.78 12.37
N GLY A 126 0.16 2.38 13.16
CA GLY A 126 -1.25 2.53 12.79
C GLY A 126 -1.43 3.72 11.85
N VAL A 127 -2.07 3.51 10.71
CA VAL A 127 -2.39 4.58 9.75
C VAL A 127 -3.86 4.57 9.36
N GLU A 128 -4.40 5.74 9.05
CA GLU A 128 -5.78 5.93 8.60
C GLU A 128 -5.76 6.59 7.22
N MET A 129 -6.42 5.96 6.24
CA MET A 129 -6.67 6.59 4.95
C MET A 129 -7.94 7.42 5.04
N VAL A 130 -7.91 8.64 4.52
CA VAL A 130 -9.08 9.52 4.47
C VAL A 130 -9.29 10.09 3.07
N PRO A 131 -10.54 10.27 2.63
CA PRO A 131 -10.83 10.98 1.40
C PRO A 131 -10.31 12.43 1.48
N LEU A 132 -9.77 12.93 0.38
CA LEU A 132 -9.54 14.36 0.21
C LEU A 132 -10.88 14.99 -0.16
N VAL A 133 -11.50 15.69 0.78
CA VAL A 133 -12.64 16.54 0.48
C VAL A 133 -12.06 17.82 -0.11
N ASP A 134 -12.30 18.09 -1.39
CA ASP A 134 -11.98 19.39 -2.00
C ASP A 134 -12.84 20.44 -1.28
N SER A 135 -12.21 21.25 -0.43
CA SER A 135 -12.86 22.33 0.27
C SER A 135 -13.03 23.54 -0.65
N ASP A 136 -13.79 23.39 -1.75
CA ASP A 136 -14.24 24.54 -2.54
C ASP A 136 -15.72 24.79 -2.25
N THR A 137 -15.94 25.61 -1.23
CA THR A 137 -17.22 26.27 -1.00
C THR A 137 -17.31 27.44 -1.99
N GLY A 138 -18.13 27.33 -3.04
CA GLY A 138 -18.25 28.43 -4.00
C GLY A 138 -19.15 28.14 -5.21
N ASN A 139 -20.45 28.05 -4.96
CA ASN A 139 -21.59 28.22 -5.88
C ASN A 139 -21.27 28.59 -7.36
N ALA A 140 -21.47 27.66 -8.30
CA ALA A 140 -21.88 27.98 -9.67
C ALA A 140 -22.52 26.75 -10.34
N ILE A 141 -23.70 26.96 -10.92
CA ILE A 141 -24.39 26.00 -11.77
C ILE A 141 -23.60 25.91 -13.08
N SER A 142 -23.10 24.73 -13.44
CA SER A 142 -22.89 24.39 -14.84
C SER A 142 -23.05 22.89 -15.07
N SER A 143 -23.84 22.63 -16.10
CA SER A 143 -24.24 21.34 -16.64
C SER A 143 -23.07 20.60 -17.31
N GLY A 144 -23.01 19.29 -17.07
CA GLY A 144 -22.59 18.31 -18.08
C GLY A 144 -21.09 18.12 -18.29
N SER A 145 -20.54 17.08 -17.66
CA SER A 145 -19.80 15.99 -18.32
C SER A 145 -19.17 15.13 -17.24
N GLY A 146 -19.36 13.82 -17.34
CA GLY A 146 -18.81 12.87 -16.39
C GLY A 146 -17.29 12.92 -16.39
N ASP A 147 -16.73 13.64 -15.44
CA ASP A 147 -15.31 13.56 -15.11
C ASP A 147 -15.17 12.61 -13.93
N GLY A 148 -14.52 11.47 -14.20
CA GLY A 148 -14.17 10.47 -13.20
C GLY A 148 -13.12 11.07 -12.28
N SER A 149 -13.57 11.90 -11.34
CA SER A 149 -12.74 12.40 -10.25
C SER A 149 -12.33 11.18 -9.42
N LYS A 150 -11.21 10.56 -9.81
CA LYS A 150 -10.56 9.49 -9.03
C LYS A 150 -10.29 10.10 -7.67
N GLY A 151 -11.11 9.74 -6.68
CA GLY A 151 -11.10 10.37 -5.36
C GLY A 151 -9.67 10.43 -4.84
N LYS A 152 -9.14 11.64 -4.68
CA LYS A 152 -7.82 11.83 -4.08
C LYS A 152 -7.91 11.33 -2.64
N ILE A 153 -7.01 10.45 -2.24
CA ILE A 153 -6.92 9.95 -0.86
C ILE A 153 -5.62 10.42 -0.23
N LYS A 154 -5.63 10.65 1.09
CA LYS A 154 -4.44 11.03 1.84
C LYS A 154 -4.22 10.11 3.02
N LEU A 155 -2.94 9.89 3.33
CA LEU A 155 -2.53 9.24 4.56
C LEU A 155 -2.66 10.22 5.72
N LYS A 156 -3.43 9.86 6.73
CA LYS A 156 -3.42 10.52 8.04
C LYS A 156 -2.63 9.64 8.99
N ASN A 157 -1.50 10.15 9.46
CA ASN A 157 -0.69 9.51 10.48
C ASN A 157 -1.08 10.09 11.85
N ASP A 158 -1.30 9.23 12.83
CA ASP A 158 -1.44 9.64 14.22
C ASP A 158 -0.16 9.22 14.95
N PRO A 159 0.77 10.16 15.23
CA PRO A 159 2.03 9.82 15.87
C PRO A 159 1.86 9.20 17.27
N SER A 160 0.68 9.34 17.91
CA SER A 160 0.37 8.66 19.17
C SER A 160 0.17 7.14 19.03
N GLN A 161 0.03 6.64 17.80
CA GLN A 161 -0.19 5.21 17.50
C GLN A 161 1.08 4.46 17.08
N ILE A 162 2.25 5.11 17.09
CA ILE A 162 3.52 4.44 16.79
C ILE A 162 3.94 3.61 18.01
N LYS A 163 4.00 2.29 17.84
CA LYS A 163 4.46 1.37 18.88
C LYS A 163 5.73 0.67 18.41
N VAL A 164 6.79 0.78 19.21
CA VAL A 164 8.05 0.08 18.98
C VAL A 164 8.08 -1.14 19.89
N SER A 165 8.24 -2.33 19.31
CA SER A 165 8.44 -3.57 20.06
C SER A 165 9.85 -4.09 19.81
N PHE A 166 10.63 -4.24 20.88
CA PHE A 166 11.93 -4.90 20.83
C PHE A 166 11.73 -6.41 20.89
N ALA A 167 12.30 -7.14 19.94
CA ALA A 167 12.40 -8.59 20.06
C ALA A 167 13.68 -8.87 20.86
N CYS A 168 13.54 -9.36 22.09
CA CYS A 168 14.70 -9.90 22.80
C CYS A 168 15.01 -11.27 22.19
N GLN A 169 16.21 -11.46 21.66
CA GLN A 169 16.74 -12.79 21.35
C GLN A 169 17.31 -13.42 22.62
#